data_AF-W4RJV6-F1
#
_entry.id   AF-W4RJV6-F1
#
_cell.length_a   1.000
_cell.length_b   1.000
_cell.length_c   1.000
_cell.angle_alpha   90.00
_cell.angle_beta   90.00
_cell.angle_gamma   90.00
#
_symmetry.space_group_name_H-M   'P 1'
#
loop_
_entity.id
_entity.type
_entity.pdbx_description
1 polymer ?
#
loop_
_entity_poly.entity_id
_entity_poly.type
_entity_poly.pdbx_seq_one_letter_code
_entity_poly.pdbx_strand_id
1 'polypeptide(L)'
;MNISVWEAAVKEGKVDESKVKVFYTTPEYYDYNWTLNKMDADTKAKLKEAILSMNSEDNEIMELLQTDKFIETKNENYEAIEKVAKQLKIIK
;
A
#
# COMPACT_ATOMS: atom_id res chain seq x y z
N MET A 1 8.98 2.62 -6.10
CA MET A 1 8.79 3.84 -5.28
C MET A 1 7.31 4.14 -5.32
N ASN A 2 6.65 4.27 -4.16
CA ASN A 2 5.24 4.69 -4.11
C ASN A 2 5.18 6.21 -4.41
N ILE A 3 4.11 6.67 -5.08
CA ILE A 3 3.99 8.06 -5.54
C ILE A 3 4.02 9.05 -4.37
N SER A 4 3.42 8.72 -3.24
CA SER A 4 3.41 9.55 -2.03
C SER A 4 4.82 9.78 -1.49
N VAL A 5 5.70 8.79 -1.61
CA VAL A 5 7.12 8.92 -1.21
C VAL A 5 7.86 9.87 -2.15
N TRP A 6 7.61 9.79 -3.45
CA TRP A 6 8.18 10.72 -4.43
C TRP A 6 7.72 12.15 -4.16
N GLU A 7 6.41 12.36 -4.00
CA GLU A 7 5.81 13.67 -3.73
C GLU A 7 6.31 14.27 -2.41
N ALA A 8 6.43 13.45 -1.35
CA ALA A 8 7.02 13.87 -0.08
C ALA A 8 8.48 14.30 -0.26
N ALA A 9 9.29 13.51 -0.97
CA ALA A 9 10.70 13.82 -1.21
C ALA A 9 10.90 15.13 -2.01
N VAL A 10 10.04 15.38 -3.01
CA VAL A 10 10.04 16.65 -3.76
C VAL A 10 9.64 17.81 -2.85
N LYS A 11 8.55 17.68 -2.09
CA LYS A 11 8.06 18.71 -1.16
C LYS A 11 9.08 19.06 -0.08
N GLU A 12 9.84 18.08 0.39
CA GLU A 12 10.91 18.25 1.39
C GLU A 12 12.24 18.75 0.80
N GLY A 13 12.30 19.00 -0.51
CA GLY A 13 13.52 19.48 -1.19
C GLY A 13 14.64 18.44 -1.28
N LYS A 14 14.32 17.15 -1.10
CA LYS A 14 15.28 16.04 -1.21
C LYS A 14 15.58 15.64 -2.65
N VAL A 15 14.83 16.19 -3.62
CA VAL A 15 14.95 15.92 -5.04
C VAL A 15 15.35 17.20 -5.78
N ASP A 16 16.44 17.13 -6.55
CA ASP A 16 16.86 18.21 -7.45
C ASP A 16 16.22 18.02 -8.84
N GLU A 17 15.05 18.64 -9.03
CA GLU A 17 14.26 18.55 -10.27
C GLU A 17 14.94 19.21 -11.50
N SER A 18 16.07 19.91 -11.32
CA SER A 18 16.87 20.36 -12.46
C SER A 18 17.68 19.22 -13.11
N LYS A 19 17.91 18.13 -12.36
CA LYS A 19 18.71 16.97 -12.79
C LYS A 19 17.86 15.77 -13.17
N VAL A 20 16.64 15.70 -12.67
CA VAL A 20 15.73 14.57 -12.89
C VAL A 20 14.38 15.05 -13.39
N LYS A 21 13.70 14.20 -14.18
CA LYS A 21 12.32 14.44 -14.58
C LYS A 21 11.54 13.14 -14.53
N VAL A 22 10.27 13.22 -14.11
CA VAL A 22 9.34 12.10 -14.23
C VAL A 22 9.09 11.87 -15.73
N PHE A 23 9.50 10.70 -16.24
CA PHE A 23 9.33 10.36 -17.66
C PHE A 23 8.20 9.35 -17.89
N TYR A 24 7.76 8.65 -16.85
CA TYR A 24 6.68 7.68 -16.91
C TYR A 24 6.10 7.43 -15.51
N THR A 25 4.78 7.26 -15.45
CA THR A 25 4.05 6.83 -14.26
C THR A 25 3.24 5.60 -14.65
N THR A 26 3.29 4.55 -13.83
CA THR A 26 2.48 3.34 -14.06
C THR A 26 0.99 3.67 -13.91
N PRO A 27 0.09 2.88 -14.53
CA PRO A 27 -1.32 2.91 -14.15
C PRO A 27 -1.50 2.68 -12.64
N GLU A 28 -2.63 3.13 -12.12
CA GLU A 28 -2.98 2.89 -10.71
C GLU A 28 -3.04 1.39 -10.41
N TYR A 29 -2.58 1.03 -9.21
CA TYR A 29 -2.69 -0.30 -8.63
C TYR A 29 -3.00 -0.15 -7.15
N TYR A 30 -3.68 -1.13 -6.57
CA TYR A 30 -3.99 -1.11 -5.15
C TYR A 30 -2.71 -1.18 -4.31
N ASP A 31 -2.66 -0.34 -3.28
CA ASP A 31 -1.55 -0.26 -2.35
C ASP A 31 -1.38 -1.56 -1.52
N TYR A 32 -0.34 -1.54 -0.69
CA TYR A 32 0.00 -2.60 0.25
C TYR A 32 -1.22 -3.11 1.03
N ASN A 33 -1.26 -4.42 1.26
CA ASN A 33 -2.35 -5.07 1.99
C ASN A 33 -1.86 -5.85 3.19
N TRP A 34 -2.69 -5.89 4.23
CA TRP A 34 -2.56 -6.87 5.30
C TRP A 34 -3.09 -8.23 4.83
N THR A 35 -2.39 -9.31 5.17
CA THR A 35 -2.82 -10.68 4.89
C THR A 35 -2.88 -11.47 6.19
N LEU A 36 -4.04 -12.04 6.49
CA LEU A 36 -4.23 -12.93 7.63
C LEU A 36 -4.12 -14.38 7.16
N ASN A 37 -3.27 -15.17 7.80
CA ASN A 37 -3.14 -16.60 7.55
C ASN A 37 -4.34 -17.37 8.18
N LYS A 38 -4.33 -18.69 8.09
CA LYS A 38 -5.38 -19.56 8.63
C LYS A 38 -5.53 -19.37 10.15
N MET A 39 -6.74 -19.03 10.57
CA MET A 39 -7.17 -18.83 11.97
C MET A 39 -8.68 -19.05 12.08
N ASP A 40 -9.22 -19.06 13.30
CA ASP A 40 -10.66 -19.13 13.53
C ASP A 40 -11.38 -17.83 13.08
N ALA A 41 -12.68 -17.94 12.82
CA ALA A 41 -13.47 -16.85 12.26
C ALA A 41 -13.57 -15.65 13.20
N ASP A 42 -13.66 -15.89 14.50
CA ASP A 42 -13.86 -14.84 15.50
C ASP A 42 -12.58 -14.01 15.67
N THR A 43 -11.41 -14.67 15.73
CA THR A 43 -10.11 -13.99 15.76
C THR A 43 -9.89 -13.18 14.47
N LYS A 44 -10.23 -13.75 13.31
CA LYS A 44 -10.12 -13.04 12.03
C LYS A 44 -10.97 -11.78 11.99
N ALA A 45 -12.21 -11.84 12.49
CA ALA A 45 -13.12 -10.71 12.53
C ALA A 45 -12.59 -9.61 13.47
N LYS A 46 -12.14 -9.98 14.68
CA LYS A 46 -11.57 -9.02 15.65
C LYS A 46 -10.32 -8.32 15.13
N LEU A 47 -9.43 -9.06 14.46
CA LEU A 47 -8.23 -8.46 13.86
C LEU A 47 -8.57 -7.52 12.71
N LYS A 48 -9.51 -7.90 11.84
CA LYS A 48 -9.99 -7.02 10.75
C LYS A 48 -10.55 -5.73 11.33
N GLU A 49 -11.42 -5.83 12.33
CA GLU A 49 -12.03 -4.68 12.99
C GLU A 49 -10.96 -3.77 13.64
N ALA A 50 -10.03 -4.35 14.40
CA ALA A 50 -8.97 -3.59 15.07
C ALA A 50 -8.08 -2.81 14.10
N ILE A 51 -7.72 -3.40 12.95
CA ILE A 51 -6.92 -2.70 11.93
C ILE A 51 -7.73 -1.58 11.28
N LEU A 52 -9.01 -1.83 10.97
CA LEU A 52 -9.87 -0.83 10.31
C LEU A 52 -10.28 0.32 11.24
N SER A 53 -10.24 0.12 12.56
CA SER A 53 -10.53 1.18 13.53
C SER A 53 -9.36 2.14 13.76
N MET A 54 -8.13 1.79 13.32
CA MET A 54 -6.97 2.66 13.47
C MET A 54 -7.14 3.95 12.66
N ASN A 55 -6.81 5.08 13.28
CA ASN A 55 -6.92 6.40 12.69
C ASN A 55 -5.73 7.27 13.07
N SER A 56 -5.64 8.49 12.53
CA SER A 56 -4.51 9.41 12.75
C SER A 56 -4.19 9.75 14.22
N GLU A 57 -5.11 9.54 15.16
CA GLU A 57 -4.85 9.70 16.59
C GLU A 57 -4.00 8.55 17.18
N ASP A 58 -3.95 7.39 16.52
CA ASP A 58 -3.11 6.22 16.85
C ASP A 58 -1.66 6.42 16.37
N ASN A 59 -1.05 7.53 16.81
CA ASN A 59 0.04 8.21 16.13
C ASN A 59 1.28 7.34 15.83
N GLU A 60 1.77 6.53 16.77
CA GLU A 60 3.06 5.82 16.57
C GLU A 60 3.02 4.81 15.41
N ILE A 61 1.93 4.04 15.29
CA ILE A 61 1.80 3.03 14.22
C ILE A 61 1.47 3.71 12.89
N MET A 62 0.60 4.72 12.92
CA MET A 62 0.14 5.42 11.73
C MET A 62 1.26 6.27 11.11
N GLU A 63 2.10 6.90 11.93
CA GLU A 63 3.29 7.63 11.50
C GLU A 63 4.33 6.68 10.90
N LEU A 64 4.59 5.54 11.55
CA LEU A 64 5.51 4.52 11.03
C LEU A 64 5.10 4.02 9.65
N LEU A 65 3.80 3.82 9.44
CA LEU A 65 3.23 3.33 8.19
C LEU A 65 2.91 4.45 7.19
N GLN A 66 3.13 5.71 7.58
CA GLN A 66 2.82 6.91 6.78
C GLN A 66 1.40 6.87 6.19
N THR A 67 0.41 6.52 7.01
CA THR A 67 -0.98 6.33 6.58
C THR A 67 -1.96 6.99 7.55
N ASP A 68 -3.07 7.51 7.03
CA ASP A 68 -4.11 8.15 7.84
C ASP A 68 -5.21 7.17 8.28
N LYS A 69 -5.39 6.07 7.53
CA LYS A 69 -6.43 5.04 7.78
C LYS A 69 -6.18 3.77 6.98
N PHE A 70 -6.75 2.66 7.46
CA PHE A 70 -6.88 1.43 6.67
C PHE A 70 -8.28 1.30 6.07
N ILE A 71 -8.37 0.65 4.91
CA ILE A 71 -9.62 0.38 4.22
C ILE A 71 -9.77 -1.11 3.93
N GLU A 72 -11.01 -1.55 3.72
CA GLU A 72 -11.25 -2.92 3.26
C GLU A 72 -10.68 -3.13 1.86
N THR A 73 -10.16 -4.34 1.62
CA THR A 73 -9.72 -4.80 0.30
C THR A 73 -10.14 -6.25 0.08
N LYS A 74 -10.05 -6.70 -1.17
CA LYS A 74 -10.40 -8.05 -1.62
C LYS A 74 -9.41 -8.52 -2.66
N ASN A 75 -9.31 -9.83 -2.88
CA ASN A 75 -8.28 -10.40 -3.75
C ASN A 75 -8.38 -9.90 -5.19
N GLU A 76 -9.61 -9.64 -5.67
CA GLU A 76 -9.90 -9.17 -7.03
C GLU A 76 -9.23 -7.81 -7.33
N ASN A 77 -8.97 -7.00 -6.29
CA ASN A 77 -8.27 -5.73 -6.43
C ASN A 77 -6.81 -5.90 -6.92
N TYR A 78 -6.23 -7.09 -6.75
CA TYR A 78 -4.82 -7.35 -7.08
C TYR A 78 -4.62 -8.17 -8.37
N GLU A 79 -5.70 -8.44 -9.12
CA GLU A 79 -5.67 -9.25 -10.35
C GLU A 79 -4.72 -8.69 -11.42
N ALA A 80 -4.62 -7.37 -11.54
CA ALA A 80 -3.70 -6.72 -12.48
C ALA A 80 -2.23 -7.08 -12.19
N ILE A 81 -1.87 -7.14 -10.90
CA ILE A 81 -0.53 -7.52 -10.45
C ILE A 81 -0.28 -9.01 -10.74
N GLU A 82 -1.25 -9.87 -10.44
CA GLU A 82 -1.15 -11.30 -10.72
C GLU A 82 -0.97 -11.58 -12.23
N LYS A 83 -1.74 -10.89 -13.08
CA LYS A 83 -1.63 -11.01 -14.53
C LYS A 83 -0.23 -10.66 -15.03
N VAL A 84 0.35 -9.56 -14.56
CA VAL A 84 1.72 -9.17 -14.91
C VAL A 84 2.73 -10.20 -14.40
N ALA A 85 2.58 -10.67 -13.15
CA ALA A 85 3.47 -11.68 -12.58
C ALA A 85 3.48 -12.99 -13.39
N LYS A 86 2.31 -13.43 -13.89
CA LYS A 86 2.17 -14.58 -14.80
C LYS A 86 2.83 -14.32 -16.16
N GLN A 87 2.61 -13.15 -16.76
CA GLN A 87 3.25 -12.77 -18.03
C GLN A 87 4.78 -12.76 -17.93
N LEU A 88 5.30 -12.30 -16.78
CA LEU A 88 6.72 -12.27 -16.47
C LEU A 88 7.28 -13.60 -15.95
N LYS A 89 6.44 -14.65 -15.82
CA LYS A 89 6.82 -15.99 -15.34
C LYS A 89 7.41 -16.00 -13.92
N ILE A 90 7.02 -15.03 -13.08
CA ILE A 90 7.32 -15.01 -11.64
C ILE A 90 6.49 -16.07 -10.93
N ILE A 91 5.22 -16.19 -11.33
CA ILE A 91 4.29 -17.23 -10.90
C ILE A 91 4.11 -18.18 -12.08
N LYS A 92 4.16 -19.50 -11.81
CA LYS A 92 4.00 -20.56 -12.81
C LYS A 92 2.53 -20.82 -13.12
#